data_AF-A0A9E2UMK2-F1
#
_entry.id   AF-A0A9E2UMK2-F1
#
_cell.length_a   1.000
_cell.length_b   1.000
_cell.length_c   1.000
_cell.angle_alpha   90.00
_cell.angle_beta   90.00
_cell.angle_gamma   90.00
#
_symmetry.space_group_name_H-M   'P 1'
#
loop_
_entity.id
_entity.type
_entity.pdbx_description
1 polymer ?
#
loop_
_entity_poly.entity_id
_entity_poly.type
_entity_poly.pdbx_seq_one_letter_code
_entity_poly.pdbx_strand_id
1 'polypeptide(L)' 'MDGRSDCCRYEPSLEDLLADEVMEPVLRSAGLEPQEFRQMIIETARRIEDRERRGGTEGDAGAE' A
#
# COMPACT_ATOMS: atom_id res chain seq x y z
N MET A 1 16.48 22.77 18.10
CA MET A 1 17.15 21.53 17.70
C MET A 1 16.11 20.44 17.81
N ASP A 2 15.29 20.29 16.77
CA ASP A 2 14.25 19.28 16.66
C ASP A 2 14.91 17.91 16.52
N GLY A 3 15.07 17.23 17.65
CA GLY A 3 15.64 15.88 17.76
C GLY A 3 14.72 14.80 17.19
N ARG A 4 14.11 15.03 16.03
CA ARG A 4 13.40 14.00 15.29
C ARG A 4 14.42 13.31 14.40
N SER A 5 15.16 12.37 14.97
CA SER A 5 16.03 11.49 14.21
C SER A 5 15.16 10.74 13.20
N ASP A 6 15.33 11.01 11.90
CA ASP A 6 14.96 10.13 10.78
C ASP A 6 15.79 8.83 10.83
N CYS A 7 15.83 8.18 12.00
CA CYS A 7 16.47 6.88 12.12
C CYS A 7 15.50 5.84 11.57
N CYS A 8 15.75 5.51 10.30
CA CYS A 8 15.32 4.33 9.58
C CYS A 8 13.80 4.20 9.43
N ARG A 9 13.21 4.99 8.53
CA ARG A 9 11.93 4.61 7.90
C ARG A 9 12.18 3.29 7.14
N TYR A 10 11.91 2.17 7.79
CA TYR A 10 11.87 0.88 7.13
C TYR A 10 10.54 0.80 6.38
N GLU A 11 10.60 0.90 5.06
CA GLU A 11 9.47 0.67 4.17
C GLU A 11 9.66 -0.72 3.55
N PRO A 12 9.09 -1.78 4.18
CA PRO A 12 9.17 -3.12 3.63
C PRO A 12 8.45 -3.18 2.28
N SER A 13 9.05 -3.88 1.31
CA SER A 13 8.35 -4.19 0.08
C SER A 13 7.27 -5.26 0.31
N LEU A 14 6.33 -5.39 -0.64
CA LEU A 14 5.33 -6.45 -0.59
C LEU A 14 6.01 -7.84 -0.66
N GLU A 15 7.11 -7.94 -1.40
CA GLU A 15 7.93 -9.14 -1.49
C GLU A 15 8.59 -9.49 -0.14
N ASP A 16 9.12 -8.50 0.59
CA ASP A 16 9.68 -8.71 1.93
C ASP A 16 8.62 -9.20 2.91
N LEU A 17 7.42 -8.61 2.86
CA LEU A 17 6.29 -9.04 3.67
C LEU A 17 5.88 -10.49 3.34
N LEU A 18 5.78 -10.84 2.06
CA LEU A 18 5.38 -12.18 1.64
C LEU A 18 6.44 -13.25 1.90
N ALA A 19 7.71 -12.86 2.00
CA ALA A 19 8.82 -13.75 2.34
C ALA A 19 8.95 -13.98 3.85
N ASP A 20 8.22 -13.23 4.69
CA ASP A 20 8.26 -13.37 6.14
C ASP A 20 7.61 -14.70 6.58
N GLU A 21 8.31 -15.43 7.45
CA GLU A 21 7.86 -16.70 8.00
C GLU A 21 6.54 -16.58 8.79
N VAL A 22 6.26 -15.40 9.36
CA VAL A 22 5.02 -15.16 10.09
C VAL A 22 3.84 -14.86 9.16
N MET A 23 4.09 -14.49 7.90
CA MET A 23 3.03 -14.05 7.01
C MET A 23 2.28 -15.22 6.37
N GLU A 24 2.95 -16.33 6.08
CA GLU A 24 2.28 -17.53 5.55
C GLU A 24 1.14 -18.05 6.45
N PRO A 25 1.32 -18.27 7.78
CA PRO A 25 0.22 -18.72 8.64
C PRO A 25 -0.88 -17.66 8.79
N VAL A 26 -0.54 -16.37 8.73
CA VAL A 26 -1.53 -15.28 8.78
C VAL A 26 -2.43 -15.33 7.55
N LEU A 27 -1.85 -15.40 6.35
CA LEU A 27 -2.61 -15.48 5.11
C LEU A 27 -3.48 -16.73 5.06
N ARG A 28 -2.94 -17.89 5.47
CA ARG A 28 -3.70 -19.14 5.57
C ARG A 28 -4.88 -19.02 6.54
N SER A 29 -4.72 -18.35 7.67
CA SER A 29 -5.81 -18.11 8.63
C SER A 29 -6.94 -17.24 8.06
N ALA A 30 -6.59 -16.36 7.11
CA ALA A 30 -7.54 -15.56 6.34
C ALA A 30 -8.11 -16.31 5.11
N GLY A 31 -7.69 -17.55 4.88
CA GLY A 31 -8.09 -18.34 3.71
C GLY A 31 -7.47 -17.84 2.40
N LEU A 32 -6.30 -17.24 2.45
CA LEU A 32 -5.59 -16.67 1.31
C LEU A 32 -4.23 -17.35 1.12
N GLU A 33 -3.85 -17.61 -0.13
CA GLU A 33 -2.49 -17.97 -0.48
C GLU A 33 -1.63 -16.71 -0.76
N PRO A 34 -0.30 -16.77 -0.58
CA PRO A 34 0.61 -15.64 -0.81
C PRO A 34 0.47 -14.99 -2.19
N GLN A 35 0.28 -15.80 -3.24
CA GLN A 35 0.13 -15.29 -4.60
C GLN A 35 -1.22 -14.59 -4.81
N GLU A 36 -2.29 -15.08 -4.17
CA GLU A 36 -3.61 -14.46 -4.23
C GLU A 36 -3.60 -13.10 -3.52
N PHE A 37 -2.97 -13.03 -2.34
CA PHE A 37 -2.79 -11.78 -1.61
C PHE A 37 -2.02 -10.75 -2.44
N ARG A 38 -0.94 -11.17 -3.11
CA ARG A 38 -0.15 -10.29 -3.98
C ARG A 38 -1.02 -9.65 -5.07
N GLN A 39 -1.81 -10.44 -5.78
CA GLN A 39 -2.67 -9.95 -6.85
C GLN A 39 -3.73 -8.97 -6.31
N MET A 40 -4.30 -9.28 -5.15
CA MET A 40 -5.29 -8.43 -4.49
C MET A 40 -4.72 -7.05 -4.14
N ILE A 41 -3.50 -7.00 -3.59
CA ILE A 41 -2.84 -5.73 -3.25
C ILE A 41 -2.52 -4.93 -4.51
N ILE A 42 -1.98 -5.57 -5.56
CA ILE A 42 -1.68 -4.89 -6.84
C ILE A 42 -2.94 -4.32 -7.47
N GLU A 43 -4.04 -5.09 -7.48
CA GLU A 43 -5.31 -4.63 -8.00
C GLU A 43 -5.84 -3.44 -7.19
N THR A 44 -5.75 -3.54 -5.86
CA THR A 44 -6.17 -2.47 -4.95
C THR A 44 -5.38 -1.19 -5.19
N ALA A 45 -4.05 -1.28 -5.33
CA ALA A 45 -3.19 -0.15 -5.66
C ALA A 45 -3.64 0.52 -6.97
N ARG A 46 -3.87 -0.26 -8.03
CA ARG A 46 -4.37 0.27 -9.32
C ARG A 46 -5.70 1.00 -9.17
N ARG A 47 -6.64 0.44 -8.40
CA ARG A 47 -7.95 1.07 -8.15
C ARG A 47 -7.81 2.40 -7.40
N ILE A 48 -6.88 2.48 -6.47
CA ILE A 48 -6.58 3.73 -5.73
C ILE A 48 -6.00 4.77 -6.69
N GLU A 49 -4.96 4.42 -7.45
CA GLU A 49 -4.35 5.30 -8.46
C GLU A 49 -5.38 5.80 -9.48
N ASP A 50 -6.26 4.92 -9.96
CA ASP A 50 -7.34 5.29 -10.88
C ASP A 50 -8.35 6.24 -10.24
N ARG A 51 -8.65 6.07 -8.95
CA ARG A 51 -9.54 6.96 -8.21
C ARG A 51 -8.91 8.33 -8.01
N GLU A 52 -7.64 8.40 -7.64
CA GLU A 52 -6.91 9.65 -7.47
C GLU A 52 -6.84 10.41 -8.80
N ARG A 53 -6.55 9.70 -9.90
CA ARG A 53 -6.55 10.28 -11.26
C ARG A 53 -7.91 10.86 -11.66
N ARG A 54 -9.02 10.24 -11.25
CA ARG A 54 -10.39 10.70 -11.56
C ARG A 54 -10.90 11.77 -10.59
N GLY A 55 -10.36 11.83 -9.38
CA GLY A 55 -10.74 12.81 -8.34
C GLY A 55 -9.99 14.15 -8.43
N GLY A 56 -8.98 14.26 -9.31
CA GLY A 56 -8.15 15.46 -9.47
C GLY A 56 -8.75 16.61 -10.30
N THR A 57 -10.03 16.59 -10.66
CA THR A 57 -10.69 17.64 -11.47
C THR A 57 -11.70 18.51 -10.72
N GLU A 58 -11.83 18.40 -9.40
CA GLU A 58 -12.71 19.25 -8.60
C GLU A 58 -11.90 20.03 -7.57
N GLY A 59 -11.34 21.18 -7.97
CA GLY A 59 -10.69 22.08 -7.01
C GLY A 59 -9.72 23.12 -7.56
N ASP A 60 -9.99 23.76 -8.71
CA ASP A 60 -9.47 25.12 -8.99
C ASP A 60 -10.23 25.74 -10.18
N ALA A 61 -11.38 26.36 -9.90
CA ALA A 61 -12.04 27.29 -10.83
C ALA A 61 -12.92 28.23 -10.00
N GLY A 62 -12.29 29.20 -9.34
CA GLY A 62 -12.99 30.16 -8.49
C GLY A 62 -12.09 31.28 -7.94
N ALA A 63 -11.53 32.10 -8.83
CA ALA A 63 -11.12 33.52 -8.69
C ALA A 63 -10.29 33.83 -9.95
N GLU A 64 -10.61 34.78 -10.83
CA GLU A 64 -11.19 36.12 -10.70
C GLU A 64 -12.12 36.46 -11.86
#